data_AF-A0A2R6B2R6-F1
#
_entry.id   AF-A0A2R6B2R6-F1
#
_cell.length_a   1.000
_cell.length_b   1.000
_cell.length_c   1.000
_cell.angle_alpha   90.00
_cell.angle_beta   90.00
_cell.angle_gamma   90.00
#
_symmetry.space_group_name_H-M   'P 1'
#
loop_
_entity.id
_entity.type
_entity.pdbx_description
1 polymer ?
#
loop_
_entity_poly.entity_id
_entity_poly.type
_entity_poly.pdbx_seq_one_letter_code
_entity_poly.pdbx_strand_id
1 'polypeptide(L)'
;MWGDFTQSHQVFLNYGGWEKGSDVRDKLEEVRIIVDAGVRVGLNEVTRRGYDEVDIESLAHAIALKLKGHEANTDILKIVDELVEKHPRIHYTL
;
A
#
# COMPACT_ATOMS: atom_id res chain seq x y z
N MET A 1 -4.35 -9.44 20.10
CA MET A 1 -4.77 -8.25 19.32
C MET A 1 -5.17 -8.79 17.96
N TRP A 2 -6.46 -9.08 17.75
CA TRP A 2 -6.94 -9.58 16.47
C TRP A 2 -7.04 -8.37 15.55
N GLY A 3 -6.13 -8.28 14.57
CA GLY A 3 -6.17 -7.24 13.56
C GLY A 3 -7.44 -7.37 12.74
N ASP A 4 -7.99 -6.25 12.29
CA ASP A 4 -9.23 -6.21 11.52
C ASP A 4 -9.07 -7.01 10.21
N PHE A 5 -9.75 -8.16 10.12
CA PHE A 5 -9.80 -8.97 8.90
C PHE A 5 -10.99 -8.52 8.03
N THR A 6 -10.78 -8.51 6.71
CA THR A 6 -11.82 -8.18 5.71
C THR A 6 -12.20 -9.43 4.91
N GLN A 7 -13.48 -9.54 4.52
CA GLN A 7 -13.95 -10.56 3.57
C GLN A 7 -14.08 -10.00 2.14
N SER A 8 -13.48 -8.83 1.91
CA SER A 8 -13.51 -8.14 0.62
C SER A 8 -12.09 -7.80 0.16
N HIS A 9 -11.98 -7.17 -1.01
CA HIS A 9 -10.72 -6.66 -1.52
C HIS A 9 -10.23 -5.37 -0.82
N GLN A 10 -11.01 -4.84 0.13
CA GLN A 10 -10.75 -3.55 0.77
C GLN A 10 -10.32 -3.73 2.23
N VAL A 11 -9.23 -3.07 2.60
CA VAL A 11 -8.76 -2.91 3.98
C VAL A 11 -8.89 -1.44 4.35
N PHE A 12 -9.60 -1.12 5.42
CA PHE A 12 -9.73 0.24 5.92
C PHE A 12 -8.76 0.47 7.07
N LEU A 13 -7.77 1.35 6.88
CA LEU A 13 -6.82 1.72 7.91
C LEU A 13 -7.34 2.98 8.64
N ASN A 14 -7.93 2.79 9.81
CA ASN A 14 -8.58 3.89 10.53
C ASN A 14 -7.55 4.79 11.26
N TYR A 15 -7.26 5.96 10.67
CA TYR A 15 -6.39 6.98 11.26
C TYR A 15 -7.14 8.11 12.00
N GLY A 16 -8.41 7.90 12.33
CA GLY A 16 -9.21 8.86 13.12
C GLY A 16 -9.98 9.88 12.27
N GLY A 17 -10.49 9.45 11.11
CA GLY A 17 -11.37 10.25 10.25
C GLY A 17 -10.68 10.82 9.00
N TRP A 18 -11.45 11.58 8.22
CA TRP A 18 -11.05 12.04 6.87
C TRP A 18 -9.84 12.99 6.86
N GLU A 19 -9.78 13.98 7.76
CA GLU A 19 -8.67 14.94 7.81
C GLU A 19 -7.34 14.24 8.06
N LYS A 20 -7.27 13.40 9.11
CA LYS A 20 -6.08 12.60 9.43
C LYS A 20 -5.76 11.57 8.35
N GLY A 21 -6.78 11.03 7.70
CA GLY A 21 -6.61 10.11 6.57
C GLY A 21 -5.95 10.80 5.38
N SER A 22 -6.32 12.05 5.09
CA SER A 22 -5.69 12.85 4.03
C SER A 22 -4.21 13.07 4.29
N ASP A 23 -3.81 13.42 5.52
CA ASP A 23 -2.39 13.59 5.87
C ASP A 23 -1.59 12.29 5.68
N VAL A 24 -2.21 11.14 5.97
CA VAL A 24 -1.60 9.81 5.77
C VAL A 24 -1.49 9.48 4.28
N ARG A 25 -2.53 9.75 3.48
CA ARG A 25 -2.47 9.62 2.02
C ARG A 25 -1.31 10.43 1.47
N ASP A 26 -1.20 11.71 1.82
CA ASP A 26 -0.17 12.61 1.28
C ASP A 26 1.24 12.10 1.60
N LYS A 27 1.46 11.59 2.82
CA LYS A 27 2.72 10.93 3.18
C LYS A 27 3.00 9.70 2.33
N LEU A 28 2.02 8.85 2.07
CA LEU A 28 2.21 7.64 1.27
C LEU A 28 2.48 7.96 -0.22
N GLU A 29 1.87 9.03 -0.75
CA GLU A 29 2.10 9.49 -2.11
C GLU A 29 3.55 9.96 -2.35
N GLU A 30 4.23 10.52 -1.33
CA GLU A 30 5.65 10.87 -1.41
C GLU A 30 6.57 9.68 -1.75
N VAL A 31 6.10 8.47 -1.46
CA VAL A 31 6.81 7.20 -1.75
C VAL A 31 6.05 6.36 -2.80
N ARG A 32 5.22 7.00 -3.63
CA ARG A 32 4.49 6.40 -4.76
C ARG A 32 3.44 5.36 -4.36
N ILE A 33 2.99 5.36 -3.10
CA ILE A 33 1.91 4.49 -2.63
C ILE A 33 0.60 5.28 -2.65
N ILE A 34 -0.32 4.89 -3.53
CA ILE A 34 -1.58 5.62 -3.77
C ILE A 34 -2.72 4.92 -3.02
N VAL A 35 -3.45 5.69 -2.20
CA VAL A 35 -4.62 5.23 -1.42
C VAL A 35 -5.73 6.28 -1.47
N ASP A 36 -6.96 5.92 -1.12
CA ASP A 36 -8.02 6.94 -1.02
C ASP A 36 -7.85 7.84 0.22
N ALA A 37 -8.57 8.97 0.26
CA ALA A 37 -8.44 9.97 1.33
C ALA A 37 -8.84 9.46 2.73
N GLY A 38 -9.56 8.33 2.81
CA GLY A 38 -9.86 7.64 4.07
C GLY A 38 -8.82 6.58 4.43
N VAL A 39 -7.76 6.42 3.64
CA VAL A 39 -6.74 5.36 3.77
C VAL A 39 -7.34 3.96 3.70
N ARG A 40 -8.33 3.80 2.81
CA ARG A 40 -8.77 2.47 2.40
C ARG A 40 -7.91 1.99 1.22
N VAL A 41 -7.36 0.80 1.39
CA VAL A 41 -6.47 0.12 0.44
C VAL A 41 -7.27 -0.95 -0.28
N GLY A 42 -7.17 -0.98 -1.61
CA GLY A 42 -7.77 -2.01 -2.45
C GLY A 42 -6.71 -2.87 -3.11
N LEU A 43 -6.88 -4.19 -3.10
CA LEU A 43 -5.90 -5.12 -3.70
C LEU A 43 -6.14 -5.39 -5.20
N ASN A 44 -7.27 -4.97 -5.77
CA ASN A 44 -7.68 -5.32 -7.13
C ASN A 44 -6.61 -5.02 -8.19
N GLU A 45 -6.00 -3.83 -8.16
CA GLU A 45 -5.03 -3.42 -9.17
C GLU A 45 -3.74 -4.25 -9.06
N VAL A 46 -3.20 -4.38 -7.85
CA VAL A 46 -1.94 -5.10 -7.60
C VAL A 46 -2.10 -6.59 -7.85
N THR A 47 -3.22 -7.20 -7.45
CA THR A 47 -3.54 -8.59 -7.81
C THR A 47 -3.65 -8.74 -9.32
N ARG A 48 -4.26 -7.78 -10.03
CA ARG A 48 -4.34 -7.82 -11.50
C ARG A 48 -2.95 -7.67 -12.16
N ARG A 49 -1.97 -7.06 -11.50
CA ARG A 49 -0.56 -7.02 -11.93
C ARG A 49 0.25 -8.25 -11.50
N GLY A 50 -0.36 -9.17 -10.74
CA GLY A 50 0.22 -10.45 -10.36
C GLY A 50 0.94 -10.44 -9.01
N TYR A 51 0.67 -9.45 -8.14
CA TYR A 51 1.23 -9.41 -6.79
C TYR A 51 0.66 -10.58 -5.98
N ASP A 52 1.53 -11.30 -5.27
CA ASP A 52 1.19 -12.38 -4.34
C ASP A 52 1.21 -11.90 -2.87
N GLU A 53 0.98 -12.81 -1.92
CA GLU A 53 0.95 -12.48 -0.50
C GLU A 53 2.28 -11.90 0.03
N VAL A 54 3.42 -12.33 -0.52
CA VAL A 54 4.76 -11.85 -0.13
C VAL A 54 4.99 -10.43 -0.65
N ASP A 55 4.48 -10.13 -1.85
CA ASP A 55 4.48 -8.78 -2.40
C ASP A 55 3.61 -7.83 -1.56
N ILE A 56 2.46 -8.30 -1.09
CA ILE A 56 1.59 -7.52 -0.20
C ILE A 56 2.24 -7.31 1.17
N GLU A 57 2.95 -8.30 1.71
CA GLU A 57 3.72 -8.13 2.94
C GLU A 57 4.82 -7.06 2.78
N SER A 58 5.51 -7.06 1.65
CA SER A 58 6.54 -6.06 1.31
C SER A 58 5.95 -4.65 1.16
N LEU A 59 4.77 -4.53 0.54
CA LEU A 59 4.02 -3.28 0.46
C LEU A 59 3.58 -2.79 1.86
N ALA A 60 3.07 -3.68 2.70
CA ALA A 60 2.68 -3.36 4.07
C ALA A 60 3.88 -2.90 4.91
N HIS A 61 5.05 -3.50 4.69
CA HIS A 61 6.31 -3.06 5.29
C HIS A 61 6.68 -1.64 4.84
N ALA A 62 6.63 -1.33 3.54
CA ALA A 62 6.91 0.01 3.02
C ALA A 62 5.97 1.09 3.61
N ILE A 63 4.67 0.78 3.72
CA ILE A 63 3.69 1.63 4.41
C ILE A 63 4.11 1.87 5.87
N ALA A 64 4.46 0.81 6.59
CA ALA A 64 4.86 0.92 7.99
C ALA A 64 6.13 1.76 8.19
N LEU A 65 7.14 1.62 7.32
CA LEU A 65 8.36 2.43 7.37
C LEU A 65 8.05 3.90 7.17
N LYS A 66 7.22 4.23 6.16
CA LYS A 66 6.84 5.62 5.88
C LYS A 66 6.09 6.25 7.05
N LEU A 67 5.14 5.52 7.62
CA LEU A 67 4.27 6.06 8.67
C LEU A 67 4.95 6.12 10.05
N LYS A 68 5.93 5.25 10.32
CA LYS A 68 6.77 5.34 11.53
C LYS A 68 7.83 6.43 11.42
N GLY A 69 8.21 6.84 10.20
CA GLY A 69 9.15 7.94 9.96
C GLY A 69 10.60 7.61 10.34
N HIS A 70 10.97 6.32 10.37
CA HIS A 70 12.30 5.88 10.77
C HIS A 70 13.29 5.80 9.60
N GLU A 71 12.80 5.80 8.36
CA GLU A 71 13.61 5.55 7.16
C GLU A 71 13.55 6.72 6.17
N ALA A 72 14.62 6.86 5.39
CA ALA A 72 14.65 7.83 4.30
C ALA A 72 13.70 7.39 3.17
N ASN A 73 13.03 8.36 2.52
CA ASN A 73 12.16 8.08 1.37
C ASN A 73 12.89 7.28 0.28
N THR A 74 14.20 7.46 0.12
CA THR A 74 15.02 6.71 -0.86
C THR A 74 15.01 5.21 -0.64
N ASP A 75 14.99 4.75 0.61
CA ASP A 75 15.03 3.32 0.90
C ASP A 75 13.65 2.69 0.76
N ILE A 76 12.60 3.43 1.12
CA ILE A 76 11.21 3.02 0.89
C ILE A 76 10.91 2.95 -0.61
N LEU A 77 11.38 3.92 -1.39
CA LEU A 77 11.21 3.95 -2.83
C LEU A 77 11.88 2.76 -3.52
N LYS A 78 13.02 2.25 -3.02
CA LYS A 78 13.64 1.02 -3.57
C LYS A 78 12.70 -0.18 -3.44
N ILE A 79 12.05 -0.36 -2.28
CA ILE A 79 11.08 -1.45 -2.07
C ILE A 79 9.91 -1.32 -3.05
N VAL A 80 9.38 -0.11 -3.20
CA VAL A 80 8.24 0.15 -4.11
C VAL A 80 8.64 -0.06 -5.56
N ASP A 81 9.82 0.40 -5.96
CA ASP A 81 10.34 0.26 -7.33
C ASP A 81 10.61 -1.22 -7.67
N GLU A 82 11.19 -2.00 -6.76
CA GLU A 82 11.38 -3.45 -6.92
C GLU A 82 10.05 -4.18 -7.14
N LEU A 83 9.00 -3.84 -6.38
CA LEU A 83 7.65 -4.41 -6.56
C LEU A 83 7.08 -4.06 -7.94
N VAL A 84 7.18 -2.79 -8.36
CA VAL A 84 6.67 -2.34 -9.65
C VAL A 84 7.43 -3.00 -10.81
N GLU A 85 8.75 -3.11 -10.70
CA GLU A 85 9.62 -3.74 -11.71
C GLU A 85 9.38 -5.25 -11.82
N LYS A 86 9.10 -5.94 -10.70
CA LYS A 86 8.75 -7.37 -10.67
C LYS A 86 7.46 -7.67 -11.45
N HIS A 87 6.53 -6.72 -11.51
CA HIS A 87 5.18 -6.91 -12.03
C HIS A 87 4.81 -5.96 -13.20
N PRO A 88 5.50 -6.07 -14.35
CA PRO A 88 5.31 -5.12 -15.47
C PRO A 88 4.06 -5.40 -16.31
N ARG A 89 3.38 -6.54 -16.11
CA ARG A 89 2.29 -7.01 -16.96
C ARG A 89 0.96 -7.04 -16.22
N ILE A 90 -0.11 -6.91 -17.00
CA ILE A 90 -1.47 -7.14 -16.54
C ILE A 90 -1.81 -8.62 -16.77
N HIS A 91 -2.35 -9.26 -15.75
CA HIS A 91 -2.84 -10.63 -15.74
C HIS A 91 -4.38 -10.66 -15.80
N TYR A 92 -4.94 -11.87 -15.95
CA TYR A 92 -6.39 -12.12 -16.00
C TYR A 92 -7.10 -11.34 -17.12
N THR A 93 -6.45 -11.25 -18.27
CA THR A 93 -6.97 -10.69 -19.52
C THR A 93 -6.81 -11.72 -20.64
N LEU A 94 -7.67 -11.63 -21.66
CA LEU A 94 -7.56 -12.40 -22.90
C LEU A 94 -6.38 -11.92 -23.76
#